data_AF-A0A9P5UZP7-F1
#
_entry.id   AF-A0A9P5UZP7-F1
#
_cell.length_a   1.000
_cell.length_b   1.000
_cell.length_c   1.000
_cell.angle_alpha   90.00
_cell.angle_beta   90.00
_cell.angle_gamma   90.00
#
_symmetry.space_group_name_H-M   'P 1'
#
loop_
_entity.id
_entity.type
_entity.pdbx_description
1 polymer ?
#
loop_
_entity_poly.entity_id
_entity_poly.type
_entity_poly.pdbx_seq_one_letter_code
_entity_poly.pdbx_strand_id
1 'polypeptide(L)'
;MSQDRSQPPAVVHGSQDKNHSRDHDLQQEQEQEQEQEQEEEYDRYKDNPELLGETKTKATRMFSYDWANGFVSPFRPTPHDILNNMLQHVDFSAASTEGGTLLDLGCGDGLVLVQALETFPRSKLSRAIGVDLDRPLLEAARARIQQEHPSPTTAEPLEAEPLEAEATASRNQHDILSRLELYHGDLTAMHDSLTTIMAPSPPRQLTPNPAPATMDALINDSSHLFVYLLPEALSKLAPLLLDAMVTKRKIVLSMRWEIPELSEYLVHGGETHQFYIYQCNK
;
A
#
# COMPACT_ATOMS: atom_id res chain seq x y z
N MET A 1 9.94 -21.95 -90.91
CA MET A 1 8.71 -22.61 -90.39
C MET A 1 9.05 -23.10 -89.00
N SER A 2 8.15 -22.86 -88.02
CA SER A 2 8.32 -23.14 -86.57
C SER A 2 9.28 -22.17 -85.86
N GLN A 3 9.01 -21.58 -84.70
CA GLN A 3 7.92 -21.60 -83.71
C GLN A 3 8.05 -20.29 -82.92
N ASP A 4 6.96 -19.58 -82.63
CA ASP A 4 6.97 -18.50 -81.63
C ASP A 4 5.72 -18.66 -80.74
N ARG A 5 5.93 -18.87 -79.44
CA ARG A 5 4.89 -19.12 -78.44
C ARG A 5 4.88 -17.95 -77.47
N SER A 6 3.87 -17.12 -77.60
CA SER A 6 3.52 -16.03 -76.71
C SER A 6 3.10 -16.56 -75.33
N GLN A 7 3.73 -16.09 -74.26
CA GLN A 7 3.21 -16.14 -72.88
C GLN A 7 2.85 -14.72 -72.43
N PRO A 8 1.76 -14.51 -71.67
CA PRO A 8 1.47 -13.23 -71.02
C PRO A 8 2.10 -13.14 -69.62
N PRO A 9 2.38 -11.92 -69.11
CA PRO A 9 2.92 -11.72 -67.77
C PRO A 9 1.84 -11.80 -66.67
N ALA A 10 2.27 -12.25 -65.51
CA ALA A 10 1.49 -12.42 -64.29
C ALA A 10 1.16 -11.08 -63.60
N VAL A 11 -0.05 -11.03 -63.02
CA VAL A 11 -0.60 -9.94 -62.21
C VAL A 11 0.05 -9.95 -60.82
N VAL A 12 0.56 -8.79 -60.37
CA VAL A 12 0.99 -8.55 -58.99
C VAL A 12 -0.09 -7.74 -58.27
N HIS A 13 -0.63 -8.28 -57.18
CA HIS A 13 -1.56 -7.60 -56.27
C HIS A 13 -1.10 -7.76 -54.82
N GLY A 14 -1.16 -6.65 -54.07
CA GLY A 14 -1.47 -6.66 -52.63
C GLY A 14 -0.31 -6.49 -51.65
N SER A 15 0.14 -5.25 -51.41
CA SER A 15 0.81 -4.84 -50.17
C SER A 15 0.05 -3.66 -49.57
N GLN A 16 -1.04 -3.90 -48.85
CA GLN A 16 -1.78 -2.85 -48.12
C GLN A 16 -2.30 -3.23 -46.72
N ASP A 17 -2.06 -4.44 -46.21
CA ASP A 17 -2.71 -4.88 -44.95
C ASP A 17 -1.92 -4.68 -43.65
N LYS A 18 -0.74 -4.02 -43.66
CA LYS A 18 0.09 -3.90 -42.44
C LYS A 18 -0.08 -2.63 -41.61
N ASN A 19 -0.84 -1.63 -42.09
CA ASN A 19 -1.02 -0.38 -41.33
C ASN A 19 -2.24 -0.39 -40.39
N HIS A 20 -3.25 -1.23 -40.62
CA HIS A 20 -4.46 -1.22 -39.78
C HIS A 20 -4.29 -1.91 -38.41
N SER A 21 -3.32 -2.80 -38.26
CA SER A 21 -3.11 -3.51 -36.99
C SER A 21 -2.50 -2.62 -35.90
N ARG A 22 -1.70 -1.63 -36.30
CA ARG A 22 -0.89 -0.84 -35.35
C ARG A 22 -1.67 0.33 -34.73
N ASP A 23 -2.64 0.86 -35.45
CA ASP A 23 -3.53 1.91 -34.94
C ASP A 23 -4.56 1.34 -33.95
N HIS A 24 -4.92 0.05 -34.11
CA HIS A 24 -5.87 -0.62 -33.23
C HIS A 24 -5.28 -0.98 -31.86
N ASP A 25 -3.97 -1.29 -31.82
CA ASP A 25 -3.25 -1.56 -30.56
C ASP A 25 -3.04 -0.27 -29.76
N LEU A 26 -2.71 0.84 -30.42
CA LEU A 26 -2.53 2.15 -29.78
C LEU A 26 -3.85 2.73 -29.23
N GLN A 27 -4.98 2.46 -29.90
CA GLN A 27 -6.30 2.83 -29.38
C GLN A 27 -6.68 2.01 -28.14
N GLN A 28 -6.34 0.72 -28.10
CA GLN A 28 -6.59 -0.11 -26.92
C GLN A 28 -5.71 0.28 -25.72
N GLU A 29 -4.45 0.67 -25.94
CA GLU A 29 -3.59 1.18 -24.87
C GLU A 29 -4.09 2.52 -24.32
N GLN A 30 -4.53 3.44 -25.18
CA GLN A 30 -5.11 4.72 -24.73
C GLN A 30 -6.48 4.57 -24.07
N GLU A 31 -7.30 3.63 -24.53
CA GLU A 31 -8.58 3.30 -23.88
C GLU A 31 -8.36 2.63 -22.53
N GLN A 32 -7.35 1.76 -22.37
CA GLN A 32 -6.99 1.19 -21.07
C GLN A 32 -6.37 2.23 -20.11
N GLU A 33 -5.53 3.15 -20.60
CA GLU A 33 -5.02 4.26 -19.79
C GLU A 33 -6.15 5.22 -19.37
N GLN A 34 -7.09 5.52 -20.27
CA GLN A 34 -8.26 6.36 -19.96
C GLN A 34 -9.27 5.64 -19.07
N GLU A 35 -9.45 4.32 -19.18
CA GLU A 35 -10.27 3.52 -18.27
C GLU A 35 -9.60 3.38 -16.90
N GLN A 36 -8.26 3.34 -16.81
CA GLN A 36 -7.52 3.42 -15.54
C GLN A 36 -7.56 4.83 -14.91
N GLU A 37 -7.64 5.89 -15.71
CA GLU A 37 -7.85 7.26 -15.23
C GLU A 37 -9.32 7.56 -14.89
N GLN A 38 -10.27 6.86 -15.54
CA GLN A 38 -11.73 6.95 -15.32
C GLN A 38 -12.29 5.88 -14.39
N GLU A 39 -11.50 4.92 -13.88
CA GLU A 39 -11.83 4.22 -12.63
C GLU A 39 -11.80 5.29 -11.52
N GLU A 40 -12.98 5.91 -11.40
CA GLU A 40 -13.25 7.16 -10.75
C GLU A 40 -12.56 7.26 -9.39
N GLU A 41 -11.92 8.40 -9.19
CA GLU A 41 -11.61 8.98 -7.89
C GLU A 41 -12.90 9.05 -7.07
N TYR A 42 -13.31 7.92 -6.50
CA TYR A 42 -14.44 7.81 -5.60
C TYR A 42 -14.04 8.48 -4.29
N ASP A 43 -14.23 9.79 -4.27
CA ASP A 43 -14.12 10.59 -3.07
C ASP A 43 -15.33 10.30 -2.18
N ARG A 44 -15.18 9.29 -1.32
CA ARG A 44 -16.17 8.90 -0.30
C ARG A 44 -16.65 10.10 0.55
N TYR A 45 -15.83 11.15 0.70
CA TYR A 45 -16.13 12.33 1.51
C TYR A 45 -16.93 13.39 0.75
N LYS A 46 -16.92 13.36 -0.59
CA LYS A 46 -17.74 14.24 -1.42
C LYS A 46 -19.24 14.06 -1.12
N ASP A 47 -19.65 12.82 -0.87
CA ASP A 47 -21.04 12.45 -0.60
C ASP A 47 -21.34 12.20 0.89
N ASN A 48 -20.31 12.08 1.75
CA ASN A 48 -20.45 11.79 3.19
C ASN A 48 -19.50 12.65 4.05
N PRO A 49 -19.66 13.99 4.07
CA PRO A 49 -18.74 14.91 4.76
C PRO A 49 -18.68 14.71 6.28
N GLU A 50 -19.70 14.11 6.89
CA GLU A 50 -19.75 13.76 8.30
C GLU A 50 -18.75 12.68 8.72
N LEU A 51 -18.22 11.90 7.77
CA LEU A 51 -17.16 10.91 8.05
C LEU A 51 -15.85 11.57 8.52
N LEU A 52 -15.68 12.87 8.27
CA LEU A 52 -14.51 13.66 8.70
C LEU A 52 -14.51 14.05 10.19
N GLY A 53 -15.54 13.69 10.96
CA GLY A 53 -15.62 13.97 12.41
C GLY A 53 -15.62 15.46 12.77
N GLU A 54 -15.29 15.80 14.03
CA GLU A 54 -15.28 17.18 14.58
C GLU A 54 -14.15 18.09 14.02
N THR A 55 -13.69 17.84 12.80
CA THR A 55 -12.77 18.75 12.10
C THR A 55 -13.55 20.00 11.70
N LYS A 56 -13.14 21.16 12.23
CA LYS A 56 -13.89 22.42 12.10
C LYS A 56 -14.01 22.82 10.63
N THR A 57 -15.19 22.62 10.04
CA THR A 57 -15.53 23.05 8.70
C THR A 57 -15.29 24.54 8.49
N LYS A 58 -14.44 24.90 7.52
CA LYS A 58 -14.75 25.88 6.47
C LYS A 58 -13.86 25.63 5.24
N ALA A 59 -14.46 25.23 4.13
CA ALA A 59 -13.89 25.52 2.81
C ALA A 59 -15.01 25.90 1.84
N THR A 60 -14.94 27.12 1.33
CA THR A 60 -15.72 27.57 0.17
C THR A 60 -14.73 28.02 -0.89
N ARG A 61 -14.02 27.06 -1.50
CA ARG A 61 -13.52 27.07 -2.89
C ARG A 61 -12.66 25.82 -3.16
N MET A 62 -12.80 25.33 -4.38
CA MET A 62 -12.17 24.15 -4.98
C MET A 62 -10.62 24.15 -4.94
N PHE A 63 -10.07 22.96 -4.69
CA PHE A 63 -8.69 22.49 -4.90
C PHE A 63 -7.54 22.96 -3.97
N SER A 64 -7.74 22.91 -2.66
CA SER A 64 -6.59 22.76 -1.74
C SER A 64 -6.98 21.91 -0.54
N TYR A 65 -6.44 20.68 -0.44
CA TYR A 65 -6.62 19.83 0.73
C TYR A 65 -5.80 20.40 1.89
N ASP A 66 -6.46 20.99 2.87
CA ASP A 66 -5.79 21.52 4.05
C ASP A 66 -5.56 20.41 5.07
N TRP A 67 -4.50 19.63 4.84
CA TRP A 67 -4.07 18.56 5.76
C TRP A 67 -3.77 19.04 7.19
N ALA A 68 -3.52 20.34 7.40
CA ALA A 68 -3.32 20.88 8.75
C ALA A 68 -4.64 21.21 9.47
N ASN A 69 -5.77 21.21 8.75
CA ASN A 69 -7.11 21.49 9.28
C ASN A 69 -8.12 20.35 9.04
N GLY A 70 -7.66 19.15 8.66
CA GLY A 70 -8.48 17.93 8.68
C GLY A 70 -9.17 17.53 7.37
N PHE A 71 -8.63 17.90 6.20
CA PHE A 71 -9.14 17.34 4.94
C PHE A 71 -8.42 16.03 4.61
N VAL A 72 -9.20 14.94 4.52
CA VAL A 72 -8.73 13.61 4.14
C VAL A 72 -8.66 13.51 2.61
N SER A 73 -7.55 13.01 2.06
CA SER A 73 -7.47 12.68 0.63
C SER A 73 -8.53 11.63 0.29
N PRO A 74 -9.14 11.67 -0.91
CA PRO A 74 -9.93 10.55 -1.42
C PRO A 74 -9.18 9.23 -1.22
N PHE A 75 -9.87 8.22 -0.73
CA PHE A 75 -9.31 6.88 -0.60
C PHE A 75 -8.99 6.33 -1.99
N ARG A 76 -7.75 5.92 -2.21
CA ARG A 76 -7.31 5.26 -3.45
C ARG A 76 -6.86 3.85 -3.10
N PRO A 77 -7.56 2.81 -3.58
CA PRO A 77 -7.10 1.45 -3.34
C PRO A 77 -5.73 1.26 -3.99
N THR A 78 -4.88 0.52 -3.30
CA THR A 78 -3.55 0.18 -3.81
C THR A 78 -3.67 -0.87 -4.91
N PRO A 79 -3.16 -0.63 -6.13
CA PRO A 79 -3.18 -1.64 -7.19
C PRO A 79 -2.33 -2.86 -6.79
N HIS A 80 -2.93 -4.05 -6.86
CA HIS A 80 -2.31 -5.28 -6.35
C HIS A 80 -1.02 -5.67 -7.08
N ASP A 81 -0.97 -5.47 -8.40
CA ASP A 81 0.19 -5.75 -9.24
C ASP A 81 1.39 -4.87 -8.87
N ILE A 82 1.15 -3.58 -8.67
CA ILE A 82 2.16 -2.61 -8.23
C ILE A 82 2.68 -2.97 -6.85
N LEU A 83 1.78 -3.26 -5.91
CA LEU A 83 2.13 -3.67 -4.56
C LEU A 83 2.96 -4.95 -4.57
N ASN A 84 2.54 -5.96 -5.31
CA ASN A 84 3.26 -7.23 -5.43
C ASN A 84 4.67 -7.02 -6.01
N ASN A 85 4.80 -6.17 -7.04
CA ASN A 85 6.09 -5.81 -7.61
C ASN A 85 6.97 -5.12 -6.56
N MET A 86 6.45 -4.08 -5.90
CA MET A 86 7.18 -3.36 -4.85
C MET A 86 7.67 -4.31 -3.74
N LEU A 87 6.81 -5.18 -3.22
CA LEU A 87 7.17 -6.11 -2.15
C LEU A 87 8.30 -7.08 -2.56
N GLN A 88 8.47 -7.40 -3.84
CA GLN A 88 9.60 -8.23 -4.30
C GLN A 88 10.97 -7.53 -4.12
N HIS A 89 10.98 -6.20 -4.02
CA HIS A 89 12.19 -5.41 -3.84
C HIS A 89 12.48 -5.06 -2.37
N VAL A 90 11.61 -5.44 -1.44
CA VAL A 90 11.76 -5.12 -0.01
C VAL A 90 12.45 -6.26 0.73
N ASP A 91 13.51 -5.93 1.49
CA ASP A 91 14.17 -6.86 2.40
C ASP A 91 13.97 -6.47 3.87
N PHE A 92 12.99 -7.10 4.50
CA PHE A 92 12.74 -6.94 5.93
C PHE A 92 13.78 -7.64 6.84
N SER A 93 14.61 -8.53 6.30
CA SER A 93 15.54 -9.34 7.10
C SER A 93 16.74 -8.56 7.63
N ALA A 94 17.07 -7.42 7.01
CA ALA A 94 18.18 -6.56 7.42
C ALA A 94 17.89 -5.77 8.73
N ALA A 95 16.66 -5.81 9.24
CA ALA A 95 16.22 -4.95 10.34
C ALA A 95 16.56 -5.48 11.73
N SER A 96 16.34 -6.78 12.00
CA SER A 96 16.58 -7.38 13.32
C SER A 96 16.54 -8.91 13.27
N THR A 97 17.02 -9.57 14.33
CA THR A 97 16.88 -11.03 14.51
C THR A 97 15.44 -11.49 14.70
N GLU A 98 14.53 -10.58 15.06
CA GLU A 98 13.12 -10.86 15.27
C GLU A 98 12.27 -10.62 14.01
N GLY A 99 12.88 -10.09 12.94
CA GLY A 99 12.21 -9.63 11.72
C GLY A 99 12.03 -8.11 11.69
N GLY A 100 11.67 -7.58 10.53
CA GLY A 100 11.34 -6.18 10.34
C GLY A 100 9.95 -5.81 10.83
N THR A 101 9.66 -4.51 10.82
CA THR A 101 8.35 -3.94 11.15
C THR A 101 7.97 -2.96 10.06
N LEU A 102 6.78 -3.13 9.49
CA LEU A 102 6.22 -2.22 8.50
C LEU A 102 5.28 -1.23 9.18
N LEU A 103 5.47 0.07 8.92
CA LEU A 103 4.54 1.13 9.31
C LEU A 103 4.00 1.80 8.05
N ASP A 104 2.69 1.73 7.85
CA ASP A 104 1.96 2.34 6.73
C ASP A 104 1.28 3.65 7.20
N LEU A 105 1.67 4.77 6.61
CA LEU A 105 1.15 6.10 6.93
C LEU A 105 0.07 6.49 5.91
N GLY A 106 -1.18 6.55 6.37
CA GLY A 106 -2.35 6.64 5.49
C GLY A 106 -2.80 5.27 5.00
N CYS A 107 -2.86 4.29 5.90
CA CYS A 107 -3.06 2.88 5.53
C CYS A 107 -4.45 2.54 4.97
N GLY A 108 -5.41 3.46 5.08
CA GLY A 108 -6.76 3.33 4.56
C GLY A 108 -7.46 2.04 5.02
N ASP A 109 -7.72 1.16 4.06
CA ASP A 109 -8.41 -0.11 4.28
C ASP A 109 -7.49 -1.24 4.81
N GLY A 110 -6.20 -0.96 5.00
CA GLY A 110 -5.20 -1.91 5.51
C GLY A 110 -4.73 -2.97 4.50
N LEU A 111 -5.09 -2.85 3.22
CA LEU A 111 -4.73 -3.85 2.19
C LEU A 111 -3.23 -4.11 2.11
N VAL A 112 -2.42 -3.05 2.11
CA VAL A 112 -0.95 -3.14 2.04
C VAL A 112 -0.37 -3.94 3.19
N LEU A 113 -0.90 -3.71 4.40
CA LEU A 113 -0.45 -4.40 5.62
C LEU A 113 -0.79 -5.89 5.59
N VAL A 114 -2.02 -6.23 5.20
CA VAL A 114 -2.46 -7.62 5.07
C VAL A 114 -1.63 -8.34 4.03
N GLN A 115 -1.50 -7.76 2.83
CA GLN A 115 -0.71 -8.34 1.75
C GLN A 115 0.75 -8.55 2.16
N ALA A 116 1.38 -7.58 2.83
CA ALA A 116 2.75 -7.73 3.32
C ALA A 116 2.87 -8.87 4.34
N LEU A 117 1.92 -9.00 5.28
CA LEU A 117 1.93 -10.08 6.27
C LEU A 117 1.72 -11.47 5.66
N GLU A 118 0.96 -11.56 4.57
CA GLU A 118 0.77 -12.78 3.77
C GLU A 118 2.00 -13.13 2.94
N THR A 119 2.63 -12.12 2.32
CA THR A 119 3.81 -12.30 1.47
C THR A 119 5.04 -12.70 2.29
N PHE A 120 5.20 -12.14 3.50
CA PHE A 120 6.41 -12.33 4.29
C PHE A 120 6.17 -13.19 5.53
N PRO A 121 6.96 -14.26 5.72
CA PRO A 121 6.91 -15.05 6.94
C PRO A 121 7.31 -14.19 8.14
N ARG A 122 6.86 -14.58 9.33
CA ARG A 122 7.14 -13.89 10.59
C ARG A 122 8.63 -13.61 10.85
N SER A 123 9.51 -14.52 10.42
CA SER A 123 10.97 -14.37 10.54
C SER A 123 11.54 -13.22 9.70
N LYS A 124 10.83 -12.80 8.64
CA LYS A 124 11.18 -11.63 7.84
C LYS A 124 10.41 -10.40 8.29
N LEU A 125 9.09 -10.49 8.46
CA LEU A 125 8.25 -9.37 8.88
C LEU A 125 7.55 -9.75 10.19
N SER A 126 7.94 -9.15 11.30
CA SER A 126 7.41 -9.53 12.61
C SER A 126 6.07 -8.85 12.93
N ARG A 127 5.82 -7.69 12.33
CA ARG A 127 4.75 -6.76 12.73
C ARG A 127 4.41 -5.81 11.58
N ALA A 128 3.12 -5.50 11.42
CA ALA A 128 2.64 -4.49 10.48
C ALA A 128 1.68 -3.54 11.20
N ILE A 129 1.87 -2.24 11.00
CA ILE A 129 1.20 -1.18 11.74
C ILE A 129 0.60 -0.20 10.73
N GLY A 130 -0.70 0.05 10.83
CA GLY A 130 -1.38 1.06 10.04
C GLY A 130 -1.78 2.26 10.87
N VAL A 131 -1.58 3.46 10.32
CA VAL A 131 -2.11 4.70 10.88
C VAL A 131 -2.93 5.42 9.81
N ASP A 132 -4.14 5.85 10.15
CA ASP A 132 -4.98 6.66 9.27
C ASP A 132 -5.78 7.72 10.06
N LEU A 133 -6.23 8.75 9.34
CA LEU A 133 -7.07 9.82 9.87
C LEU A 133 -8.57 9.48 9.72
N ASP A 134 -8.96 8.64 8.76
CA ASP A 134 -10.35 8.19 8.59
C ASP A 134 -10.65 7.01 9.52
N ARG A 135 -11.19 7.33 10.70
CA ARG A 135 -11.62 6.33 11.67
C ARG A 135 -12.71 5.38 11.13
N PRO A 136 -13.81 5.85 10.51
CA PRO A 136 -14.78 4.96 9.86
C PRO A 136 -14.17 3.95 8.86
N LEU A 137 -13.19 4.37 8.06
CA LEU A 137 -12.48 3.47 7.15
C LEU A 137 -11.67 2.42 7.90
N LEU A 138 -10.94 2.80 8.96
CA LEU A 138 -10.21 1.86 9.81
C LEU A 138 -11.13 0.86 10.53
N GLU A 139 -12.30 1.30 10.98
CA GLU A 139 -13.28 0.40 11.61
C GLU A 139 -13.85 -0.62 10.61
N ALA A 140 -14.11 -0.19 9.37
CA ALA A 140 -14.50 -1.09 8.28
C ALA A 140 -13.37 -2.07 7.91
N ALA A 141 -12.12 -1.58 7.82
CA ALA A 141 -10.93 -2.38 7.59
C ALA A 141 -10.77 -3.48 8.64
N ARG A 142 -10.85 -3.10 9.93
CA ARG A 142 -10.81 -4.04 11.05
C ARG A 142 -11.89 -5.11 10.92
N ALA A 143 -13.15 -4.71 10.67
CA ALA A 143 -14.26 -5.66 10.59
C ALA A 143 -14.04 -6.68 9.46
N ARG A 144 -13.62 -6.21 8.28
CA ARG A 144 -13.28 -7.05 7.13
C ARG A 144 -12.15 -8.04 7.47
N ILE A 145 -11.04 -7.53 7.99
CA ILE A 145 -9.86 -8.36 8.33
C ILE A 145 -10.20 -9.42 9.38
N GLN A 146 -11.01 -9.09 10.38
CA GLN A 146 -11.46 -10.05 11.40
C GLN A 146 -12.40 -11.13 10.82
N GLN A 147 -13.20 -10.78 9.82
CA GLN A 147 -14.08 -11.71 9.12
C GLN A 147 -13.29 -12.65 8.19
N GLU A 148 -12.30 -12.13 7.48
CA GLU A 148 -11.46 -12.88 6.53
C GLU A 148 -10.40 -13.75 7.23
N HIS A 149 -9.95 -13.33 8.41
CA HIS A 149 -8.92 -14.03 9.20
C HIS A 149 -9.39 -14.26 10.64
N PRO A 150 -10.37 -15.14 10.89
CA PRO A 150 -10.94 -15.34 12.22
C PRO A 150 -9.88 -15.85 13.24
N SER A 151 -9.96 -15.34 14.47
CA SER A 151 -9.19 -15.90 15.58
C SER A 151 -9.65 -17.34 15.86
N PRO A 152 -8.77 -18.24 16.32
CA PRO A 152 -9.18 -19.59 16.68
C PRO A 152 -10.21 -19.52 17.80
N THR A 153 -11.42 -20.00 17.54
CA THR A 153 -12.49 -20.09 18.54
C THR A 153 -12.00 -20.99 19.67
N THR A 154 -12.12 -20.54 20.91
CA THR A 154 -11.67 -21.25 22.11
C THR A 154 -12.48 -22.53 22.43
N ALA A 155 -13.26 -23.03 21.47
CA ALA A 155 -14.24 -24.09 21.68
C ALA A 155 -14.50 -24.89 20.39
N GLU A 156 -13.57 -25.78 20.01
CA GLU A 156 -13.91 -27.02 19.30
C GLU A 156 -13.04 -28.13 19.91
N PRO A 157 -13.63 -29.26 20.36
CA PRO A 157 -12.86 -30.38 20.89
C PRO A 157 -11.94 -30.98 19.82
N LEU A 158 -10.68 -31.19 20.21
CA LEU A 158 -9.66 -31.92 19.45
C LEU A 158 -10.11 -33.37 19.19
N GLU A 159 -10.86 -33.61 18.12
CA GLU A 159 -11.09 -34.97 17.59
C GLU A 159 -10.94 -35.00 16.07
N ALA A 160 -9.70 -34.80 15.59
CA ALA A 160 -9.09 -35.48 14.44
C ALA A 160 -7.74 -34.83 14.10
N GLU A 161 -6.68 -35.64 13.96
CA GLU A 161 -5.38 -35.21 13.44
C GLU A 161 -5.51 -34.81 11.96
N PRO A 162 -5.28 -33.53 11.58
CA PRO A 162 -5.34 -33.12 10.18
C PRO A 162 -4.09 -33.61 9.41
N LEU A 163 -4.27 -33.93 8.13
CA LEU A 163 -3.17 -34.18 7.21
C LEU A 163 -2.24 -32.95 7.13
N GLU A 164 -0.92 -33.16 7.07
CA GLU A 164 0.12 -32.12 7.21
C GLU A 164 -0.07 -30.89 6.30
N ALA A 165 -0.64 -31.05 5.11
CA ALA A 165 -0.90 -29.96 4.17
C ALA A 165 -1.99 -28.98 4.65
N GLU A 166 -3.06 -29.47 5.29
CA GLU A 166 -4.15 -28.63 5.82
C GLU A 166 -3.73 -27.92 7.12
N ALA A 167 -2.86 -28.55 7.93
CA ALA A 167 -2.26 -27.96 9.11
C ALA A 167 -1.35 -26.75 8.80
N THR A 168 -0.81 -26.68 7.58
CA THR A 168 0.11 -25.60 7.18
C THR A 168 -0.64 -24.36 6.71
N ALA A 169 -1.75 -24.53 5.97
CA ALA A 169 -2.63 -23.44 5.55
C ALA A 169 -3.38 -22.82 6.75
N SER A 170 -3.87 -23.64 7.69
CA SER A 170 -4.52 -23.17 8.92
C SER A 170 -3.55 -22.46 9.87
N ARG A 171 -2.24 -22.78 9.85
CA ARG A 171 -1.22 -22.05 10.63
C ARG A 171 -0.92 -20.65 10.10
N ASN A 172 -1.12 -20.38 8.81
CA ASN A 172 -0.85 -19.08 8.20
C ASN A 172 -1.97 -18.05 8.45
N GLN A 173 -3.24 -18.46 8.52
CA GLN A 173 -4.35 -17.54 8.79
C GLN A 173 -4.30 -16.91 10.19
N HIS A 174 -3.75 -17.61 11.18
CA HIS A 174 -3.63 -17.11 12.55
C HIS A 174 -2.52 -16.09 12.75
N ASP A 175 -1.62 -15.94 11.78
CA ASP A 175 -0.44 -15.10 11.94
C ASP A 175 -0.78 -13.61 11.77
N ILE A 176 -1.71 -13.26 10.88
CA ILE A 176 -2.05 -11.86 10.54
C ILE A 176 -2.60 -11.10 11.74
N LEU A 177 -3.68 -11.61 12.37
CA LEU A 177 -4.28 -10.94 13.54
C LEU A 177 -3.30 -10.79 14.71
N SER A 178 -2.27 -11.64 14.80
CA SER A 178 -1.26 -11.59 15.86
C SER A 178 -0.13 -10.59 15.61
N ARG A 179 -0.05 -10.06 14.37
CA ARG A 179 1.04 -9.20 13.87
C ARG A 179 0.55 -7.83 13.40
N LEU A 180 -0.76 -7.66 13.21
CA LEU A 180 -1.39 -6.44 12.69
C LEU A 180 -1.88 -5.52 13.80
N GLU A 181 -1.58 -4.23 13.66
CA GLU A 181 -2.08 -3.14 14.49
C GLU A 181 -2.66 -2.03 13.61
N LEU A 182 -3.77 -1.41 14.04
CA LEU A 182 -4.36 -0.24 13.39
C LEU A 182 -4.59 0.87 14.41
N TYR A 183 -4.19 2.08 14.07
CA TYR A 183 -4.32 3.27 14.90
C TYR A 183 -5.00 4.39 14.12
N HIS A 184 -5.85 5.15 14.81
CA HIS A 184 -6.43 6.38 14.32
C HIS A 184 -5.67 7.58 14.92
N GLY A 185 -5.24 8.51 14.06
CA GLY A 185 -4.64 9.78 14.50
C GLY A 185 -4.02 10.60 13.38
N ASP A 186 -3.55 11.80 13.73
CA ASP A 186 -2.90 12.74 12.82
C ASP A 186 -1.43 12.38 12.62
N LEU A 187 -1.04 12.15 11.36
CA LEU A 187 0.32 11.79 10.96
C LEU A 187 1.35 12.91 11.25
N THR A 188 0.90 14.15 11.43
CA THR A 188 1.74 15.32 11.71
C THR A 188 1.94 15.58 13.21
N ALA A 189 1.09 14.98 14.06
CA ALA A 189 1.12 15.18 15.51
C ALA A 189 2.02 14.15 16.21
N MET A 190 3.34 14.37 16.14
CA MET A 190 4.37 13.38 16.55
C MET A 190 4.26 12.83 17.96
N HIS A 191 3.73 13.62 18.90
CA HIS A 191 3.70 13.30 20.33
C HIS A 191 2.28 13.07 20.86
N ASP A 192 1.27 13.25 20.01
CA ASP A 192 -0.11 13.04 20.41
C ASP A 192 -0.39 11.54 20.53
N SER A 193 -1.26 11.21 21.47
CA SER A 193 -1.67 9.82 21.69
C SER A 193 -2.56 9.36 20.53
N LEU A 194 -2.17 8.27 19.89
CA LEU A 194 -2.97 7.61 18.87
C LEU A 194 -4.06 6.76 19.51
N THR A 195 -5.21 6.71 18.86
CA THR A 195 -6.34 5.87 19.29
C THR A 195 -6.21 4.49 18.68
N THR A 196 -6.09 3.44 19.48
CA THR A 196 -6.04 2.06 18.97
C THR A 196 -7.39 1.65 18.38
N ILE A 197 -7.40 1.27 17.11
CA ILE A 197 -8.55 0.67 16.43
C ILE A 197 -8.46 -0.85 16.48
N MET A 198 -7.26 -1.41 16.25
CA MET A 198 -6.98 -2.84 16.26
C MET A 198 -5.65 -3.12 16.95
N ALA A 199 -5.66 -4.09 17.87
CA ALA A 199 -4.48 -4.58 18.59
C ALA A 199 -4.23 -6.06 18.24
N PRO A 200 -3.02 -6.58 18.43
CA PRO A 200 -2.69 -7.94 18.03
C PRO A 200 -3.38 -8.98 18.94
N SER A 201 -3.71 -10.14 18.37
CA SER A 201 -4.38 -11.27 19.04
C SER A 201 -3.48 -12.52 19.13
N PRO A 202 -3.24 -13.12 20.32
CA PRO A 202 -3.58 -12.58 21.64
C PRO A 202 -2.76 -11.31 21.92
N PRO A 203 -3.25 -10.41 22.81
CA PRO A 203 -2.48 -9.24 23.19
C PRO A 203 -1.10 -9.70 23.67
N ARG A 204 -0.02 -9.08 23.16
CA ARG A 204 1.30 -9.22 23.79
C ARG A 204 1.10 -8.96 25.28
N GLN A 205 1.71 -9.78 26.15
CA GLN A 205 1.75 -9.54 27.58
C GLN A 205 2.44 -8.19 27.82
N LEU A 206 1.67 -7.12 27.72
CA LEU A 206 2.11 -5.77 27.96
C LEU A 206 2.13 -5.58 29.46
N THR A 207 3.14 -4.84 29.90
CA THR A 207 3.18 -4.28 31.24
C THR A 207 1.83 -3.65 31.58
N PRO A 208 1.38 -3.62 32.84
CA PRO A 208 0.00 -3.32 33.23
C PRO A 208 -0.51 -1.91 32.87
N ASN A 209 0.32 -1.07 32.23
CA ASN A 209 -0.10 0.21 31.68
C ASN A 209 0.89 0.63 30.56
N PRO A 210 0.78 0.10 29.33
CA PRO A 210 1.64 0.57 28.25
C PRO A 210 1.33 2.05 27.99
N ALA A 211 2.37 2.87 27.80
CA ALA A 211 2.18 4.23 27.35
C ALA A 211 1.37 4.23 26.04
N PRO A 212 0.50 5.23 25.81
CA PRO A 212 -0.23 5.32 24.56
C PRO A 212 0.76 5.39 23.38
N ALA A 213 0.42 4.72 22.28
CA ALA A 213 1.21 4.80 21.06
C ALA A 213 1.24 6.25 20.55
N THR A 214 2.40 6.71 20.12
CA THR A 214 2.61 8.01 19.46
C THR A 214 3.26 7.78 18.11
N MET A 215 3.11 8.71 17.17
CA MET A 215 3.75 8.61 15.86
C MET A 215 5.27 8.48 15.97
N ASP A 216 5.92 9.24 16.86
CA ASP A 216 7.37 9.12 17.06
C ASP A 216 7.78 7.72 17.57
N ALA A 217 7.04 7.16 18.52
CA ALA A 217 7.30 5.81 19.03
C ALA A 217 7.12 4.74 17.93
N LEU A 218 6.04 4.83 17.14
CA LEU A 218 5.80 3.88 16.04
C LEU A 218 6.89 3.96 14.97
N ILE A 219 7.35 5.16 14.61
CA ILE A 219 8.46 5.35 13.67
C ILE A 219 9.77 4.81 14.26
N ASN A 220 10.02 5.02 15.56
CA ASN A 220 11.22 4.48 16.21
C ASN A 220 11.24 2.95 16.19
N ASP A 221 10.08 2.31 16.39
CA ASP A 221 9.92 0.86 16.45
C ASP A 221 9.81 0.18 15.06
N SER A 222 9.54 0.94 14.00
CA SER A 222 9.43 0.40 12.64
C SER A 222 10.81 0.22 12.00
N SER A 223 10.92 -0.58 10.94
CA SER A 223 12.11 -0.59 10.09
C SER A 223 11.84 -0.05 8.69
N HIS A 224 10.60 -0.18 8.23
CA HIS A 224 10.13 0.30 6.95
C HIS A 224 8.93 1.21 7.14
N LEU A 225 8.91 2.33 6.41
CA LEU A 225 7.79 3.23 6.30
C LEU A 225 7.21 3.09 4.90
N PHE A 226 5.91 2.86 4.78
CA PHE A 226 5.19 2.89 3.51
C PHE A 226 4.28 4.11 3.48
N VAL A 227 4.22 4.76 2.31
CA VAL A 227 3.34 5.90 2.03
C VAL A 227 2.69 5.75 0.65
N TYR A 228 1.38 5.97 0.58
CA TYR A 228 0.66 6.16 -0.68
C TYR A 228 -0.24 7.39 -0.55
N LEU A 229 0.38 8.56 -0.67
CA LEU A 229 -0.24 9.85 -0.37
C LEU A 229 -0.04 10.82 -1.52
N LEU A 230 -0.96 11.77 -1.67
CA LEU A 230 -0.85 12.84 -2.67
C LEU A 230 0.45 13.64 -2.50
N PRO A 231 1.00 14.22 -3.59
CA PRO A 231 2.25 14.99 -3.53
C PRO A 231 2.29 16.06 -2.44
N GLU A 232 1.19 16.76 -2.18
CA GLU A 232 1.13 17.80 -1.14
C GLU A 232 1.29 17.24 0.28
N ALA A 233 0.78 16.03 0.53
CA ALA A 233 0.96 15.33 1.79
C ALA A 233 2.38 14.80 1.93
N LEU A 234 2.95 14.26 0.84
CA LEU A 234 4.34 13.83 0.81
C LEU A 234 5.30 14.98 1.11
N SER A 235 5.12 16.16 0.50
CA SER A 235 5.94 17.34 0.82
C SER A 235 5.84 17.77 2.29
N LYS A 236 4.67 17.60 2.93
CA LYS A 236 4.51 17.90 4.37
C LYS A 236 5.21 16.87 5.26
N LEU A 237 5.17 15.59 4.88
CA LEU A 237 5.82 14.51 5.61
C LEU A 237 7.32 14.37 5.28
N ALA A 238 7.81 14.97 4.21
CA ALA A 238 9.19 14.84 3.76
C ALA A 238 10.24 15.11 4.85
N PRO A 239 10.13 16.15 5.71
CA PRO A 239 11.07 16.35 6.80
C PRO A 239 11.10 15.19 7.81
N LEU A 240 9.94 14.61 8.12
CA LEU A 240 9.81 13.47 9.02
C LEU A 240 10.40 12.21 8.39
N LEU A 241 10.10 11.96 7.11
CA LEU A 241 10.62 10.80 6.39
C LEU A 241 12.15 10.88 6.24
N LEU A 242 12.68 12.08 5.96
CA LEU A 242 14.11 12.33 5.91
C LEU A 242 14.80 12.09 7.25
N ASP A 243 14.25 12.63 8.36
CA ASP A 243 14.76 12.35 9.70
C ASP A 243 14.76 10.84 9.99
N ALA A 244 13.63 10.17 9.76
CA ALA A 244 13.53 8.74 9.99
C ALA A 244 14.57 7.94 9.19
N MET A 245 14.82 8.30 7.94
CA MET A 245 15.86 7.67 7.13
C MET A 245 17.27 7.95 7.63
N VAL A 246 17.61 9.22 7.89
CA VAL A 246 18.98 9.64 8.16
C VAL A 246 19.38 9.31 9.60
N THR A 247 18.54 9.66 10.57
CA THR A 247 18.85 9.53 11.99
C THR A 247 18.45 8.17 12.52
N LYS A 248 17.31 7.62 12.06
CA LYS A 248 16.74 6.36 12.55
C LYS A 248 16.95 5.17 11.61
N ARG A 249 17.62 5.38 10.47
CA ARG A 249 18.01 4.35 9.48
C ARG A 249 16.83 3.52 8.96
N LYS A 250 15.67 4.16 8.78
CA LYS A 250 14.49 3.51 8.17
C LYS A 250 14.64 3.43 6.65
N ILE A 251 13.94 2.47 6.06
CA ILE A 251 13.70 2.40 4.61
C ILE A 251 12.33 3.03 4.35
N VAL A 252 12.22 3.89 3.35
CA VAL A 252 10.96 4.52 2.95
C VAL A 252 10.52 3.96 1.60
N LEU A 253 9.26 3.56 1.52
CA LEU A 253 8.59 3.05 0.34
C LEU A 253 7.49 4.05 -0.01
N SER A 254 7.53 4.62 -1.21
CA SER A 254 6.47 5.49 -1.72
C SER A 254 5.83 4.84 -2.94
N MET A 255 4.50 4.82 -3.00
CA MET A 255 3.79 4.36 -4.18
C MET A 255 3.31 5.54 -5.02
N ARG A 256 3.37 5.37 -6.35
CA ARG A 256 2.94 6.27 -7.42
C ARG A 256 3.70 7.60 -7.55
N TRP A 257 4.12 8.21 -6.46
CA TRP A 257 4.78 9.52 -6.48
C TRP A 257 6.17 9.46 -5.87
N GLU A 258 7.12 10.08 -6.56
CA GLU A 258 8.44 10.36 -6.00
C GLU A 258 8.32 11.40 -4.89
N ILE A 259 9.21 11.33 -3.89
CA ILE A 259 9.43 12.33 -2.87
C ILE A 259 10.71 13.10 -3.25
N PRO A 260 10.61 14.27 -3.91
CA PRO A 260 11.77 14.98 -4.47
C PRO A 260 12.86 15.29 -3.44
N GLU A 261 12.46 15.57 -2.19
CA GLU A 261 13.35 15.85 -1.07
C GLU A 261 14.21 14.64 -0.65
N LEU A 262 13.83 13.43 -1.05
CA LEU A 262 14.55 12.18 -0.77
C LEU A 262 15.30 11.64 -2.00
N SER A 263 15.31 12.36 -3.12
CA SER A 263 15.90 11.91 -4.40
C SER A 263 17.37 11.45 -4.29
N GLU A 264 18.17 12.08 -3.43
CA GLU A 264 19.57 11.68 -3.18
C GLU A 264 19.71 10.29 -2.52
N TYR A 265 18.62 9.76 -1.97
CA TYR A 265 18.56 8.46 -1.30
C TYR A 265 17.78 7.41 -2.11
N LEU A 266 17.36 7.73 -3.33
CA LEU A 266 16.60 6.82 -4.18
C LEU A 266 17.47 5.62 -4.59
N VAL A 267 17.06 4.41 -4.20
CA VAL A 267 17.74 3.16 -4.57
C VAL A 267 16.98 2.37 -5.65
N HIS A 268 15.68 2.57 -5.75
CA HIS A 268 14.83 1.96 -6.77
C HIS A 268 13.69 2.91 -7.13
N GLY A 269 13.44 3.12 -8.42
CA GLY A 269 12.41 4.03 -8.94
C GLY A 269 12.80 4.64 -10.29
N GLY A 270 12.09 5.66 -10.71
CA GLY A 270 12.35 6.43 -11.95
C GLY A 270 11.08 6.65 -12.77
N GLU A 271 11.20 7.27 -13.94
CA GLU A 271 10.06 7.71 -14.78
C GLU A 271 9.10 6.58 -15.17
N THR A 272 9.58 5.34 -15.23
CA THR A 272 8.80 4.16 -15.61
C THR A 272 8.31 3.33 -14.42
N HIS A 273 8.66 3.70 -13.19
CA HIS A 273 8.34 2.92 -12.00
C HIS A 273 7.14 3.53 -11.29
N GLN A 274 6.20 2.68 -10.88
CA GLN A 274 5.02 3.09 -10.12
C GLN A 274 5.24 3.06 -8.60
N PHE A 275 6.48 2.85 -8.15
CA PHE A 275 6.89 2.91 -6.75
C PHE A 275 8.37 3.31 -6.64
N TYR A 276 8.73 3.76 -5.44
CA TYR A 276 10.03 4.31 -5.12
C TYR A 276 10.51 3.76 -3.77
N ILE A 277 11.78 3.39 -3.71
CA ILE A 277 12.43 2.91 -2.48
C ILE A 277 13.58 3.85 -2.17
N TYR A 278 13.58 4.38 -0.96
CA TYR A 278 14.60 5.29 -0.45
C TYR A 278 15.34 4.67 0.72
N GLN A 279 16.67 4.75 0.68
CA GLN A 279 17.52 4.18 1.71
C GLN A 279 18.79 5.02 1.88
N CYS A 280 19.16 5.28 3.13
CA CYS A 280 20.43 5.91 3.44
C CYS A 280 21.57 4.89 3.28
N ASN A 281 22.36 5.03 2.21
CA ASN A 281 23.56 4.23 2.00
C ASN A 281 24.56 4.47 3.15
N LYS A 282 25.13 3.37 3.67
CA LYS A 282 26.14 3.41 4.74
C LYS A 282 27.47 3.97 4.25
#